data_AF-A0A1Y0GAH7-F1
#
_entry.id   AF-A0A1Y0GAH7-F1
#
_cell.length_a   1.000
_cell.length_b   1.000
_cell.length_c   1.000
_cell.angle_alpha   90.00
_cell.angle_beta   90.00
_cell.angle_gamma   90.00
#
_symmetry.space_group_name_H-M   'P 1'
#
loop_
_entity.id
_entity.type
_entity.pdbx_description
1 polymer ?
#
loop_
_entity_poly.entity_id
_entity_poly.type
_entity_poly.pdbx_seq_one_letter_code
_entity_poly.pdbx_strand_id
1 'polypeptide(L)'
;MVVEVHDELSGPQWCSRFPGSNSTNTLTPEFKASCDAFIAAIEAAGGHKNISSTYRPPERAYLMHWAHKIYRNGFNPANVPHMNNINIEWVHTTHQASVEAARKMVYGFGIQILAQDTPPSLHTLHMERIAIDMSISWSGNLCIAKQDGTMVTITTTPRDGMNLQLKEVGRSYGVIKFVGGTQDRPHWSATGH
;
A
#
# COMPACT_ATOMS: atom_id res chain seq x y z
N MET A 1 -25.37 16.54 -25.71
CA MET A 1 -24.01 16.38 -26.27
C MET A 1 -23.42 15.15 -25.59
N VAL A 2 -23.33 14.03 -26.31
CA VAL A 2 -22.65 12.84 -25.77
C VAL A 2 -21.18 13.06 -26.06
N VAL A 3 -20.38 13.26 -25.01
CA VAL A 3 -18.93 13.32 -25.17
C VAL A 3 -18.49 11.87 -25.43
N GLU A 4 -18.08 11.55 -26.65
CA GLU A 4 -17.35 10.29 -26.89
C GLU A 4 -16.08 10.35 -26.07
N VAL A 5 -16.00 9.52 -25.04
CA VAL A 5 -14.76 9.34 -24.30
C VAL A 5 -14.01 8.24 -25.02
N HIS A 6 -13.06 8.64 -25.86
CA HIS A 6 -12.18 7.68 -26.52
C HIS A 6 -11.23 7.04 -25.50
N ASP A 7 -10.94 5.77 -25.70
CA ASP A 7 -9.93 5.08 -24.91
C ASP A 7 -8.56 5.72 -25.13
N GLU A 8 -7.83 5.92 -24.03
CA GLU A 8 -6.50 6.51 -24.06
C GLU A 8 -5.45 5.48 -23.70
N LEU A 9 -4.39 5.42 -24.50
CA LEU A 9 -3.27 4.51 -24.30
C LEU A 9 -2.73 4.54 -22.88
N SER A 10 -2.50 3.35 -22.33
CA SER A 10 -1.82 3.16 -21.05
C SER A 10 -0.46 3.86 -21.03
N GLY A 11 -0.08 4.37 -19.86
CA GLY A 11 1.15 5.13 -19.67
C GLY A 11 1.18 5.95 -18.37
N PRO A 12 2.28 6.68 -18.10
CA PRO A 12 2.47 7.45 -16.85
C PRO A 12 1.36 8.43 -16.50
N GLN A 13 0.68 8.98 -17.50
CA GLN A 13 -0.40 9.94 -17.30
C GLN A 13 -1.62 9.34 -16.60
N TRP A 14 -1.74 8.01 -16.55
CA TRP A 14 -2.75 7.32 -15.75
C TRP A 14 -2.38 7.24 -14.26
N CYS A 15 -1.11 7.40 -13.89
CA CYS A 15 -0.66 7.20 -12.50
C CYS A 15 -1.19 8.24 -11.50
N SER A 16 -1.59 9.42 -12.00
CA SER A 16 -2.09 10.54 -11.19
C SER A 16 -3.63 10.68 -11.20
N ARG A 17 -4.35 9.96 -12.06
CA ARG A 17 -5.82 10.14 -12.24
C ARG A 17 -6.65 9.69 -11.05
N PHE A 18 -6.20 8.62 -10.40
CA PHE A 18 -6.84 8.05 -9.23
C PHE A 18 -5.85 8.11 -8.06
N PRO A 19 -5.72 9.28 -7.43
CA PRO A 19 -4.78 9.46 -6.33
C PRO A 19 -5.18 8.60 -5.14
N GLY A 20 -4.19 7.95 -4.52
CA GLY A 20 -4.36 7.36 -3.21
C GLY A 20 -4.26 8.42 -2.10
N SER A 21 -4.21 7.97 -0.86
CA SER A 21 -3.92 8.81 0.31
C SER A 21 -2.84 8.17 1.16
N ASN A 22 -2.05 9.00 1.83
CA ASN A 22 -1.12 8.62 2.91
C ASN A 22 -1.49 9.28 4.25
N SER A 23 -2.73 9.78 4.37
CA SER A 23 -3.23 10.45 5.57
C SER A 23 -4.19 9.55 6.35
N THR A 24 -3.98 9.43 7.67
CA THR A 24 -4.88 8.70 8.56
C THR A 24 -6.30 9.25 8.56
N ASN A 25 -6.51 10.52 8.14
CA ASN A 25 -7.83 11.11 7.93
C ASN A 25 -8.69 10.41 6.88
N THR A 26 -8.09 9.55 6.05
CA THR A 26 -8.83 8.75 5.07
C THR A 26 -9.18 7.34 5.53
N LEU A 27 -8.72 6.93 6.72
CA LEU A 27 -9.08 5.66 7.34
C LEU A 27 -10.52 5.71 7.90
N THR A 28 -11.11 4.54 8.18
CA THR A 28 -12.38 4.49 8.93
C THR A 28 -12.20 5.13 10.32
N PRO A 29 -13.24 5.72 10.93
CA PRO A 29 -13.10 6.42 12.22
C PRO A 29 -12.45 5.58 13.31
N GLU A 30 -12.85 4.30 13.43
CA GLU A 30 -12.34 3.38 14.43
C GLU A 30 -10.87 3.05 14.19
N PHE A 31 -10.51 2.67 12.96
CA PHE A 31 -9.13 2.31 12.64
C PHE A 31 -8.20 3.53 12.65
N LYS A 32 -8.71 4.71 12.26
CA LYS A 32 -8.00 5.99 12.40
C LYS A 32 -7.60 6.24 13.85
N ALA A 33 -8.53 6.10 14.79
CA ALA A 33 -8.25 6.32 16.21
C ALA A 33 -7.14 5.36 16.72
N SER A 34 -7.22 4.08 16.35
CA SER A 34 -6.17 3.09 16.63
C SER A 34 -4.81 3.47 16.04
N CYS A 35 -4.76 3.85 14.76
CA CYS A 35 -3.53 4.26 14.10
C CYS A 35 -2.91 5.51 14.72
N ASP A 36 -3.72 6.55 14.95
CA ASP A 36 -3.23 7.81 15.52
C ASP A 36 -2.66 7.59 16.93
N ALA A 37 -3.31 6.77 17.76
CA ALA A 37 -2.82 6.43 19.10
C ALA A 37 -1.50 5.64 19.04
N PHE A 38 -1.38 4.65 18.14
CA PHE A 38 -0.15 3.89 17.97
C PHE A 38 1.00 4.77 17.45
N ILE A 39 0.73 5.63 16.46
CA ILE A 39 1.70 6.58 15.91
C ILE A 39 2.18 7.53 17.01
N ALA A 40 1.27 8.08 17.81
CA ALA A 40 1.64 8.95 18.93
C ALA A 40 2.55 8.24 19.94
N ALA A 41 2.29 6.96 20.24
CA ALA A 41 3.15 6.17 21.12
C ALA A 41 4.55 5.94 20.54
N ILE A 42 4.66 5.67 19.23
CA ILE A 42 5.95 5.54 18.53
C ILE A 42 6.73 6.85 18.62
N GLU A 43 6.09 7.98 18.31
CA GLU A 43 6.73 9.30 18.32
C GLU A 43 7.16 9.71 19.73
N ALA A 44 6.31 9.50 20.74
CA ALA A 44 6.62 9.79 22.14
C ALA A 44 7.80 8.97 22.65
N ALA A 45 7.99 7.75 22.13
CA ALA A 45 9.13 6.90 22.43
C ALA A 45 10.42 7.28 21.67
N GLY A 46 10.39 8.31 20.81
CA GLY A 46 11.52 8.72 19.97
C GLY A 46 11.68 7.88 18.71
N GLY A 47 10.68 7.08 18.34
CA GLY A 47 10.65 6.36 17.07
C GLY A 47 10.23 7.24 15.90
N HIS A 48 10.62 6.82 14.70
CA HIS A 48 10.23 7.46 13.44
C HIS A 48 9.23 6.58 12.69
N LYS A 49 8.28 7.24 12.04
CA LYS A 49 7.27 6.61 11.17
C LYS A 49 7.21 7.33 9.82
N ASN A 50 6.97 6.58 8.75
CA ASN A 50 6.68 7.12 7.43
C ASN A 50 5.51 6.37 6.80
N ILE A 51 4.42 7.08 6.50
CA ILE A 51 3.19 6.53 5.94
C ILE A 51 3.23 6.66 4.41
N SER A 52 3.13 5.55 3.71
CA SER A 52 3.13 5.50 2.24
C SER A 52 1.74 5.29 1.64
N SER A 53 0.81 4.67 2.36
CA SER A 53 -0.56 4.45 1.88
C SER A 53 -1.53 4.24 3.03
N THR A 54 -2.76 4.74 2.88
CA THR A 54 -3.91 4.60 3.80
C THR A 54 -5.19 4.36 3.02
N TYR A 55 -5.29 4.91 1.82
CA TYR A 55 -6.39 4.67 0.90
C TYR A 55 -5.87 4.42 -0.51
N ARG A 56 -6.41 3.37 -1.13
CA ARG A 56 -6.18 3.03 -2.53
C ARG A 56 -7.55 2.88 -3.21
N PRO A 57 -7.93 3.82 -4.10
CA PRO A 57 -9.15 3.65 -4.88
C PRO A 57 -9.13 2.34 -5.69
N PRO A 58 -10.30 1.71 -5.92
CA PRO A 58 -10.43 0.54 -6.80
C PRO A 58 -9.74 0.71 -8.15
N GLU A 59 -9.90 1.89 -8.76
CA GLU A 59 -9.34 2.23 -10.06
C GLU A 59 -7.81 2.26 -10.02
N ARG A 60 -7.25 2.82 -8.95
CA ARG A 60 -5.79 2.84 -8.74
C ARG A 60 -5.26 1.43 -8.59
N ALA A 61 -5.91 0.58 -7.79
CA ALA A 61 -5.49 -0.80 -7.61
C ALA A 61 -5.56 -1.61 -8.91
N TYR A 62 -6.61 -1.41 -9.70
CA TYR A 62 -6.75 -1.99 -11.03
C TYR A 62 -5.57 -1.63 -11.93
N LEU A 63 -5.27 -0.33 -12.06
CA LEU A 63 -4.17 0.15 -12.91
C LEU A 63 -2.82 -0.40 -12.44
N MET A 64 -2.57 -0.40 -11.13
CA MET A 64 -1.35 -0.95 -10.53
C MET A 64 -1.21 -2.45 -10.77
N HIS A 65 -2.29 -3.22 -10.56
CA HIS A 65 -2.32 -4.67 -10.72
C HIS A 65 -2.01 -5.10 -12.16
N TRP A 66 -2.70 -4.51 -13.14
CA TRP A 66 -2.58 -4.91 -14.54
C TRP A 66 -1.28 -4.40 -15.17
N ALA A 67 -0.84 -3.18 -14.84
CA ALA A 67 0.48 -2.71 -15.25
C ALA A 67 1.59 -3.65 -14.74
N HIS A 68 1.50 -4.09 -13.48
CA HIS A 68 2.44 -5.06 -12.92
C HIS A 68 2.40 -6.39 -13.67
N LYS A 69 1.21 -6.98 -13.86
CA LYS A 69 1.09 -8.29 -14.54
C LYS A 69 1.56 -8.28 -15.98
N ILE A 70 1.27 -7.21 -16.74
CA ILE A 70 1.77 -7.06 -18.11
C ILE A 70 3.30 -7.02 -18.10
N TYR A 71 3.88 -6.15 -17.29
CA TYR A 71 5.33 -5.92 -17.29
C TYR A 71 6.13 -7.09 -16.69
N ARG A 72 5.71 -7.61 -15.54
CA ARG A 72 6.46 -8.61 -14.76
C ARG A 72 6.09 -10.04 -15.11
N ASN A 73 4.83 -10.33 -15.44
CA ASN A 73 4.34 -11.71 -15.61
C ASN A 73 4.08 -12.07 -17.08
N GLY A 74 4.33 -11.15 -18.01
CA GLY A 74 4.04 -11.36 -19.43
C GLY A 74 2.55 -11.52 -19.72
N PHE A 75 1.68 -10.96 -18.87
CA PHE A 75 0.23 -11.03 -19.08
C PHE A 75 -0.14 -10.31 -20.38
N ASN A 76 -0.95 -10.95 -21.22
CA ASN A 76 -1.35 -10.39 -22.50
C ASN A 76 -2.21 -9.12 -22.29
N PRO A 77 -1.77 -7.94 -22.78
CA PRO A 77 -2.52 -6.68 -22.64
C PRO A 77 -3.97 -6.76 -23.16
N ALA A 78 -4.22 -7.55 -24.22
CA ALA A 78 -5.55 -7.72 -24.80
C ALA A 78 -6.53 -8.50 -23.89
N ASN A 79 -6.01 -9.20 -22.88
CA ASN A 79 -6.81 -9.99 -21.95
C ASN A 79 -7.07 -9.27 -20.63
N VAL A 80 -6.67 -8.00 -20.50
CA VAL A 80 -6.94 -7.22 -19.28
C VAL A 80 -8.45 -7.00 -19.21
N PRO A 81 -9.12 -7.43 -18.12
CA PRO A 81 -10.56 -7.20 -17.96
C PRO A 81 -10.86 -5.70 -17.95
N HIS A 82 -11.91 -5.28 -18.64
CA HIS A 82 -12.39 -3.90 -18.58
C HIS A 82 -12.87 -3.53 -17.18
N MET A 83 -12.60 -2.29 -16.74
CA MET A 83 -13.14 -1.73 -15.51
C MET A 83 -13.95 -0.47 -15.84
N ASN A 84 -15.21 -0.44 -15.38
CA ASN A 84 -16.08 0.71 -15.57
C ASN A 84 -15.42 2.00 -15.07
N ASN A 85 -15.62 3.11 -15.79
CA ASN A 85 -15.06 4.43 -15.53
C ASN A 85 -13.53 4.55 -15.73
N ILE A 86 -12.90 3.58 -16.37
CA ILE A 86 -11.49 3.64 -16.78
C ILE A 86 -11.38 3.35 -18.28
N ASN A 87 -11.29 4.41 -19.08
CA ASN A 87 -11.20 4.31 -20.54
C ASN A 87 -9.74 4.20 -20.97
N ILE A 88 -9.06 3.15 -20.51
CA ILE A 88 -7.64 2.88 -20.76
C ILE A 88 -7.48 1.84 -21.86
N GLU A 89 -6.64 2.14 -22.85
CA GLU A 89 -6.22 1.19 -23.88
C GLU A 89 -4.87 0.55 -23.51
N TRP A 90 -4.88 -0.76 -23.22
CA TRP A 90 -3.67 -1.51 -22.87
C TRP A 90 -2.90 -1.99 -24.11
N VAL A 91 -3.56 -2.15 -25.25
CA VAL A 91 -3.00 -2.62 -26.51
C VAL A 91 -2.46 -1.43 -27.32
N HIS A 92 -1.14 -1.34 -27.41
CA HIS A 92 -0.45 -0.37 -28.25
C HIS A 92 -0.20 -0.99 -29.63
N THR A 93 0.35 -0.20 -30.56
CA THR A 93 0.69 -0.65 -31.94
C THR A 93 1.54 -1.92 -31.98
N THR A 94 2.37 -2.15 -30.96
CA THR A 94 3.14 -3.38 -30.81
C THR A 94 3.01 -3.91 -29.39
N HIS A 95 3.14 -5.23 -29.23
CA HIS A 95 3.18 -5.85 -27.91
C HIS A 95 4.29 -5.27 -27.02
N GLN A 96 5.46 -4.98 -27.59
CA GLN A 96 6.57 -4.35 -26.87
C GLN A 96 6.21 -2.95 -26.36
N ALA A 97 5.47 -2.15 -27.14
CA ALA A 97 5.02 -0.82 -26.71
C ALA A 97 4.06 -0.91 -25.51
N SER A 98 3.14 -1.89 -25.51
CA SER A 98 2.26 -2.16 -24.36
C SER A 98 3.04 -2.52 -23.09
N VAL A 99 4.03 -3.41 -23.21
CA VAL A 99 4.88 -3.82 -22.08
C VAL A 99 5.69 -2.63 -21.56
N GLU A 100 6.24 -1.79 -22.44
CA GLU A 100 6.98 -0.61 -22.05
C GLU A 100 6.10 0.46 -21.38
N ALA A 101 4.87 0.67 -21.85
CA ALA A 101 3.90 1.54 -21.21
C ALA A 101 3.54 1.06 -19.79
N ALA A 102 3.22 -0.23 -19.66
CA ALA A 102 2.96 -0.87 -18.37
C ALA A 102 4.16 -0.78 -17.42
N ARG A 103 5.38 -0.96 -17.93
CA ARG A 103 6.61 -0.73 -17.17
C ARG A 103 6.67 0.70 -16.65
N LYS A 104 6.46 1.71 -17.49
CA LYS A 104 6.49 3.11 -17.05
C LYS A 104 5.43 3.39 -15.98
N MET A 105 4.26 2.77 -16.05
CA MET A 105 3.25 2.84 -15.00
C MET A 105 3.71 2.19 -13.68
N VAL A 106 4.33 1.01 -13.72
CA VAL A 106 4.92 0.35 -12.52
C VAL A 106 5.89 1.28 -11.79
N TYR A 107 6.75 2.00 -12.54
CA TYR A 107 7.66 2.99 -11.96
C TYR A 107 6.92 4.25 -11.48
N GLY A 108 5.94 4.74 -12.26
CA GLY A 108 5.12 5.90 -11.87
C GLY A 108 4.27 5.66 -10.61
N PHE A 109 3.88 4.41 -10.36
CA PHE A 109 3.20 4.00 -9.13
C PHE A 109 4.14 3.69 -7.96
N GLY A 110 5.46 3.64 -8.19
CA GLY A 110 6.44 3.32 -7.15
C GLY A 110 6.41 1.85 -6.69
N ILE A 111 5.93 0.93 -7.53
CA ILE A 111 5.78 -0.50 -7.21
C ILE A 111 6.82 -1.39 -7.88
N GLN A 112 7.91 -0.82 -8.40
CA GLN A 112 8.99 -1.54 -9.07
C GLN A 112 9.70 -2.55 -8.17
N ILE A 113 9.63 -2.39 -6.85
CA ILE A 113 10.26 -3.28 -5.87
C ILE A 113 9.46 -4.58 -5.61
N LEU A 114 8.20 -4.65 -6.06
CA LEU A 114 7.37 -5.83 -5.86
C LEU A 114 7.92 -7.02 -6.67
N ALA A 115 7.81 -8.21 -6.10
CA ALA A 115 8.23 -9.45 -6.73
C ALA A 115 7.33 -9.82 -7.91
N GLN A 116 7.87 -10.60 -8.85
CA GLN A 116 7.18 -10.97 -10.09
C GLN A 116 5.78 -11.56 -9.85
N ASP A 117 5.61 -12.43 -8.86
CA ASP A 117 4.32 -13.09 -8.59
C ASP A 117 3.53 -12.43 -7.45
N THR A 118 3.79 -11.14 -7.19
CA THR A 118 3.11 -10.37 -6.13
C THR A 118 2.54 -9.05 -6.68
N PRO A 119 1.60 -9.11 -7.65
CA PRO A 119 0.94 -7.90 -8.10
C PRO A 119 0.10 -7.29 -6.96
N PRO A 120 -0.04 -5.95 -6.91
CA PRO A 120 -0.95 -5.30 -5.96
C PRO A 120 -2.34 -5.94 -6.01
N SER A 121 -2.93 -6.26 -4.87
CA SER A 121 -4.24 -6.92 -4.82
C SER A 121 -5.36 -6.01 -5.35
N LEU A 122 -6.28 -6.61 -6.11
CA LEU A 122 -7.54 -5.97 -6.55
C LEU A 122 -8.57 -5.87 -5.41
N HIS A 123 -8.42 -6.69 -4.36
CA HIS A 123 -9.21 -6.62 -3.14
C HIS A 123 -8.24 -6.37 -1.98
N THR A 124 -8.16 -5.13 -1.53
CA THR A 124 -7.20 -4.72 -0.51
C THR A 124 -7.91 -3.97 0.60
N LEU A 125 -7.48 -4.19 1.83
CA LEU A 125 -7.96 -3.44 3.00
C LEU A 125 -7.71 -1.93 2.91
N HIS A 126 -6.80 -1.49 2.02
CA HIS A 126 -6.63 -0.07 1.67
C HIS A 126 -7.87 0.51 0.95
N MET A 127 -8.67 -0.29 0.25
CA MET A 127 -9.95 0.16 -0.32
C MET A 127 -11.01 0.31 0.78
N GLU A 128 -10.99 -0.59 1.75
CA GLU A 128 -11.86 -0.61 2.92
C GLU A 128 -11.43 0.39 4.00
N ARG A 129 -10.28 1.06 3.80
CA ARG A 129 -9.75 2.11 4.70
C ARG A 129 -9.44 1.60 6.11
N ILE A 130 -9.12 0.31 6.20
CA ILE A 130 -8.73 -0.40 7.44
C ILE A 130 -7.31 -0.98 7.35
N ALA A 131 -6.48 -0.44 6.46
CA ALA A 131 -5.06 -0.73 6.35
C ALA A 131 -4.21 0.53 6.17
N ILE A 132 -2.95 0.43 6.58
CA ILE A 132 -1.94 1.46 6.48
C ILE A 132 -0.59 0.82 6.15
N ASP A 133 0.02 1.30 5.07
CA ASP A 133 1.40 0.96 4.74
C ASP A 133 2.27 2.02 5.42
N MET A 134 2.97 1.60 6.46
CA MET A 134 3.79 2.47 7.29
C MET A 134 5.10 1.77 7.69
N SER A 135 6.23 2.39 7.36
CA SER A 135 7.52 1.99 7.90
C SER A 135 7.75 2.67 9.26
N ILE A 136 8.36 1.91 10.18
CA ILE A 136 8.74 2.37 11.51
C ILE A 136 10.22 2.04 11.71
N SER A 137 10.97 2.92 12.34
CA SER A 137 12.37 2.70 12.73
C SER A 137 12.72 3.47 14.01
N TRP A 138 13.73 3.00 14.73
CA TRP A 138 14.27 3.71 15.90
C TRP A 138 15.73 3.32 16.15
N SER A 139 16.40 4.00 17.08
CA SER A 139 17.76 3.69 17.52
C SER A 139 17.78 3.28 18.99
N GLY A 140 18.74 2.43 19.38
CA GLY A 140 18.91 1.99 20.77
C GLY A 140 17.70 1.20 21.30
N ASN A 141 17.39 1.38 22.58
CA ASN A 141 16.22 0.80 23.21
C ASN A 141 15.01 1.72 23.03
N LEU A 142 13.84 1.14 22.73
CA LEU A 142 12.59 1.89 22.60
C LEU A 142 11.74 1.67 23.85
N CYS A 143 11.57 2.70 24.68
CA CYS A 143 10.63 2.68 25.81
C CYS A 143 9.28 3.21 25.32
N ILE A 144 8.31 2.33 25.13
CA ILE A 144 7.03 2.64 24.47
C ILE A 144 5.84 2.14 25.29
N ALA A 145 4.76 2.91 25.30
CA ALA A 145 3.51 2.52 25.94
C ALA A 145 2.72 1.53 25.08
N LYS A 146 2.01 0.60 25.72
CA LYS A 146 0.88 -0.11 25.14
C LYS A 146 -0.39 0.73 25.25
N GLN A 147 -1.46 0.30 24.58
CA GLN A 147 -2.77 0.97 24.62
C GLN A 147 -3.33 1.16 26.04
N ASP A 148 -3.05 0.24 26.96
CA ASP A 148 -3.47 0.31 28.37
C ASP A 148 -2.58 1.22 29.25
N GLY A 149 -1.56 1.85 28.66
CA GLY A 149 -0.59 2.70 29.35
C GLY A 149 0.62 1.94 29.93
N THR A 150 0.64 0.61 29.85
CA THR A 150 1.79 -0.18 30.33
C THR A 150 3.04 0.12 29.48
N MET A 151 4.13 0.52 30.14
CA MET A 151 5.42 0.75 29.47
C MET A 151 6.16 -0.56 29.21
N VAL A 152 6.70 -0.71 28.00
CA VAL A 152 7.62 -1.79 27.64
C VAL A 152 8.90 -1.23 27.04
N THR A 153 10.03 -1.88 27.33
CA THR A 153 11.31 -1.54 26.73
C THR A 153 11.68 -2.59 25.68
N ILE A 154 11.68 -2.18 24.41
CA ILE A 154 12.11 -3.04 23.29
C ILE A 154 13.63 -2.97 23.18
N THR A 155 14.28 -4.09 23.51
CA THR A 155 15.75 -4.25 23.45
C THR A 155 16.19 -5.16 22.30
N THR A 156 15.25 -5.75 21.56
CA THR A 156 15.50 -6.72 20.50
C THR A 156 15.64 -6.08 19.12
N THR A 157 16.21 -6.84 18.17
CA THR A 157 16.31 -6.52 16.74
C THR A 157 15.26 -7.27 15.91
N PRO A 158 14.95 -6.84 14.68
CA PRO A 158 15.39 -5.59 14.03
C PRO A 158 14.85 -4.35 14.74
N ARG A 159 15.44 -3.17 14.47
CA ARG A 159 14.97 -1.88 15.01
C ARG A 159 14.03 -1.19 14.02
N ASP A 160 13.07 -1.96 13.52
CA ASP A 160 12.08 -1.53 12.54
C ASP A 160 10.70 -2.17 12.80
N GLY A 161 9.72 -1.83 11.95
CA GLY A 161 8.36 -2.38 11.98
C GLY A 161 8.23 -3.91 11.92
N MET A 162 9.32 -4.65 11.67
CA MET A 162 9.32 -6.12 11.68
C MET A 162 9.70 -6.72 13.04
N ASN A 163 10.04 -5.91 14.04
CA ASN A 163 10.36 -6.36 15.39
C ASN A 163 9.14 -7.01 16.08
N LEU A 164 9.31 -8.23 16.61
CA LEU A 164 8.21 -8.98 17.21
C LEU A 164 7.60 -8.28 18.43
N GLN A 165 8.40 -7.63 19.28
CA GLN A 165 7.86 -6.88 20.43
C GLN A 165 7.11 -5.63 20.00
N LEU A 166 7.55 -4.94 18.94
CA LEU A 166 6.81 -3.80 18.39
C LEU A 166 5.48 -4.25 17.78
N LYS A 167 5.43 -5.42 17.14
CA LYS A 167 4.17 -6.00 16.64
C LYS A 167 3.17 -6.23 17.76
N GLU A 168 3.64 -6.73 18.91
CA GLU A 168 2.78 -6.89 20.10
C GLU A 168 2.28 -5.55 20.66
N VAL A 169 3.12 -4.51 20.62
CA VAL A 169 2.68 -3.14 20.96
C VAL A 169 1.61 -2.68 19.98
N GLY A 170 1.84 -2.72 18.67
CA GLY A 170 0.85 -2.34 17.66
C GLY A 170 -0.47 -3.10 17.80
N ARG A 171 -0.39 -4.42 18.06
CA ARG A 171 -1.56 -5.27 18.33
C ARG A 171 -2.38 -4.79 19.53
N SER A 172 -1.74 -4.23 20.56
CA SER A 172 -2.45 -3.65 21.71
C SER A 172 -3.31 -2.42 21.33
N TYR A 173 -2.91 -1.68 20.28
CA TYR A 173 -3.67 -0.55 19.72
C TYR A 173 -4.72 -0.99 18.68
N GLY A 174 -4.79 -2.28 18.34
CA GLY A 174 -5.61 -2.76 17.21
C GLY A 174 -4.97 -2.53 15.83
N VAL A 175 -3.67 -2.22 15.78
CA VAL A 175 -2.90 -2.04 14.54
C VAL A 175 -1.99 -3.25 14.33
N ILE A 176 -2.47 -4.23 13.57
CA ILE A 176 -1.87 -5.55 13.47
C ILE A 176 -0.92 -5.61 12.27
N LYS A 177 0.29 -6.14 12.49
CA LYS A 177 1.28 -6.32 11.43
C LYS A 177 0.85 -7.44 10.48
N PHE A 178 1.12 -7.26 9.18
CA PHE A 178 0.90 -8.30 8.17
C PHE A 178 1.51 -9.66 8.57
N VAL A 179 0.69 -10.70 8.53
CA VAL A 179 1.07 -12.06 8.95
C VAL A 179 1.95 -12.79 7.94
N GLY A 180 1.92 -12.41 6.65
CA GLY A 180 2.80 -12.97 5.61
C GLY A 180 4.25 -12.50 5.69
N GLY A 181 4.64 -11.82 6.78
CA GLY A 181 6.03 -11.52 7.10
C GLY A 181 6.64 -10.51 6.13
N THR A 182 7.75 -10.89 5.46
CA THR A 182 8.51 -9.98 4.60
C THR A 182 7.93 -9.78 3.22
N GLN A 183 6.84 -10.47 2.87
CA GLN A 183 6.16 -10.30 1.58
C GLN A 183 5.52 -8.91 1.46
N ASP A 184 5.07 -8.31 2.57
CA ASP A 184 4.57 -6.94 2.62
C ASP A 184 5.05 -6.22 3.90
N ARG A 185 6.35 -5.89 3.90
CA ARG A 185 7.02 -5.28 5.06
C ARG A 185 6.38 -3.99 5.57
N PRO A 186 5.82 -3.06 4.76
CA PRO A 186 5.20 -1.85 5.31
C PRO A 186 3.78 -2.08 5.83
N HIS A 187 3.11 -3.20 5.52
CA HIS A 187 1.68 -3.35 5.76
C HIS A 187 1.29 -3.57 7.23
N TRP A 188 0.32 -2.79 7.68
CA TRP A 188 -0.42 -2.96 8.93
C TRP A 188 -1.92 -2.79 8.66
N SER A 189 -2.77 -3.48 9.40
CA SER A 189 -4.22 -3.40 9.23
C SER A 189 -4.98 -3.70 10.52
N ALA A 190 -6.29 -3.53 10.49
CA ALA A 190 -7.16 -3.93 11.59
C ALA A 190 -7.18 -5.45 11.82
N THR A 191 -6.76 -6.25 10.83
CA THR A 191 -6.87 -7.71 10.84
C THR A 191 -5.53 -8.44 10.68
N GLY A 192 -4.47 -7.75 10.25
CA GLY A 192 -3.15 -8.34 10.00
C GLY A 192 -3.02 -9.08 8.67
N HIS A 193 -4.01 -8.96 7.78
CA HIS A 193 -4.02 -9.55 6.44
C HIS A 193 -3.94 -8.50 5.34
#